data_AF-A0A7H8KZ01-F1
#
_entry.id   AF-A0A7H8KZ01-F1
#
_cell.length_a   1.000
_cell.length_b   1.000
_cell.length_c   1.000
_cell.angle_alpha   90.00
_cell.angle_beta   90.00
_cell.angle_gamma   90.00
#
_symmetry.space_group_name_H-M   'P 1'
#
loop_
_entity.id
_entity.type
_entity.pdbx_description
1 polymer ?
#
loop_
_entity_poly.entity_id
_entity_poly.type
_entity_poly.pdbx_seq_one_letter_code
_entity_poly.pdbx_strand_id
1 'polypeptide(L)'
;MPATPADPDRPPALADYADLAVFPDTFTARQYALMGGFAEHRLSAAEFTRTWYASRRAALAAGERPTGRLADALDTLFAAMEDVGATDEDLRAAVRTALDTTPPGDPRVRLIAACGLTPLPPLPPAAPPPPLALWQRAAAFEAVPTRTVPLDTPDPAAGTDRAWLQLARSTGLFAPDSTFLLHIGARGLGRLDWTLVRHHPGARLAALLGDHPDQPEFLALSPNGRTALAVTTEEYDIWLLHLTPPWPGPH
;
A
#
# COMPACT_ATOMS: atom_id res chain seq x y z
N MET A 1 -1.63 13.17 28.54
CA MET A 1 -1.93 14.26 27.59
C MET A 1 -3.16 13.86 26.80
N PRO A 2 -4.18 14.71 26.66
CA PRO A 2 -5.33 14.39 25.81
C PRO A 2 -4.88 14.29 24.36
N ALA A 3 -5.38 13.28 23.64
CA ALA A 3 -5.14 13.14 22.20
C ALA A 3 -5.67 14.38 21.48
N THR A 4 -4.83 15.01 20.66
CA THR A 4 -5.22 16.13 19.79
C THR A 4 -6.34 15.64 18.87
N PRO A 5 -7.48 16.36 18.75
CA PRO A 5 -8.52 15.99 17.81
C PRO A 5 -7.98 15.95 16.38
N ALA A 6 -8.35 14.92 15.62
CA ALA A 6 -7.93 14.76 14.23
C ALA A 6 -8.42 15.95 13.38
N ASP A 7 -7.49 16.54 12.61
CA ASP A 7 -7.78 17.61 11.66
C ASP A 7 -8.62 17.05 10.49
N PRO A 8 -9.85 17.52 10.27
CA PRO A 8 -10.74 17.00 9.22
C PRO A 8 -10.26 17.31 7.79
N ASP A 9 -9.35 18.28 7.62
CA ASP A 9 -8.79 18.64 6.31
C ASP A 9 -7.45 17.94 6.04
N ARG A 10 -6.96 17.12 6.99
CA ARG A 10 -5.76 16.31 6.79
C ARG A 10 -6.06 15.22 5.75
N PRO A 11 -5.31 15.15 4.63
CA PRO A 11 -5.43 14.02 3.71
C PRO A 11 -5.04 12.73 4.45
N PRO A 12 -5.78 11.63 4.22
CA PRO A 12 -5.56 10.38 4.94
C PRO A 12 -4.13 9.88 4.69
N ALA A 13 -3.35 9.68 5.75
CA ALA A 13 -1.98 9.18 5.69
C ALA A 13 -1.97 7.67 5.35
N LEU A 14 -0.82 7.12 4.98
CA LEU A 14 -0.70 5.68 4.77
C LEU A 14 -1.18 4.87 5.97
N ALA A 15 -0.93 5.33 7.21
CA ALA A 15 -1.43 4.69 8.41
C ALA A 15 -2.98 4.53 8.41
N ASP A 16 -3.70 5.50 7.84
CA ASP A 16 -5.16 5.45 7.70
C ASP A 16 -5.61 4.41 6.64
N TYR A 17 -4.69 4.01 5.75
CA TYR A 17 -4.88 2.94 4.76
C TYR A 17 -4.24 1.61 5.16
N ALA A 18 -3.26 1.61 6.06
CA ALA A 18 -2.64 0.42 6.65
C ALA A 18 -3.70 -0.36 7.44
N ASP A 19 -4.61 0.37 8.09
CA ASP A 19 -5.83 -0.13 8.70
C ASP A 19 -6.79 -0.81 7.72
N LEU A 20 -6.61 -0.64 6.41
CA LEU A 20 -7.50 -1.17 5.37
C LEU A 20 -6.78 -2.08 4.38
N ALA A 21 -5.47 -2.26 4.53
CA ALA A 21 -4.61 -2.96 3.59
C ALA A 21 -4.74 -4.48 3.75
N VAL A 22 -5.85 -5.01 3.26
CA VAL A 22 -6.08 -6.43 3.10
C VAL A 22 -5.32 -6.87 1.83
N PHE A 23 -4.04 -7.19 1.96
CA PHE A 23 -3.19 -7.56 0.81
C PHE A 23 -3.58 -8.92 0.23
N PRO A 24 -3.72 -9.09 -1.09
CA PRO A 24 -4.29 -10.30 -1.71
C PRO A 24 -3.70 -11.63 -1.22
N ASP A 25 -2.40 -11.65 -0.91
CA ASP A 25 -1.66 -12.85 -0.49
C ASP A 25 -1.53 -13.01 1.03
N THR A 26 -2.25 -12.21 1.82
CA THR A 26 -2.23 -12.30 3.28
C THR A 26 -3.31 -13.21 3.83
N PHE A 27 -3.08 -13.73 5.03
CA PHE A 27 -4.11 -14.46 5.77
C PHE A 27 -5.27 -13.55 6.17
N THR A 28 -5.06 -12.25 6.28
CA THR A 28 -6.09 -11.22 6.45
C THR A 28 -6.96 -11.08 5.18
N ALA A 29 -6.38 -11.12 3.97
CA ALA A 29 -7.17 -11.18 2.73
C ALA A 29 -7.95 -12.46 2.56
N ARG A 30 -7.37 -13.58 2.98
CA ARG A 30 -8.12 -14.82 3.05
C ARG A 30 -9.30 -14.73 4.01
N GLN A 31 -9.17 -14.07 5.17
CA GLN A 31 -10.29 -13.82 6.09
C GLN A 31 -11.42 -13.02 5.39
N TYR A 32 -11.08 -11.97 4.63
CA TYR A 32 -12.04 -11.18 3.84
C TYR A 32 -12.73 -11.98 2.73
N ALA A 33 -11.96 -12.77 1.98
CA ALA A 33 -12.51 -13.60 0.91
C ALA A 33 -13.48 -14.65 1.47
N LEU A 34 -13.17 -15.22 2.63
CA LEU A 34 -14.06 -16.14 3.36
C LEU A 34 -15.33 -15.44 3.83
N MET A 35 -15.23 -14.21 4.34
CA MET A 35 -16.38 -13.38 4.73
C MET A 35 -17.30 -13.11 3.53
N GLY A 36 -16.76 -12.69 2.38
CA GLY A 36 -17.55 -12.50 1.16
C GLY A 36 -18.20 -13.79 0.66
N GLY A 37 -17.45 -14.90 0.66
CA GLY A 37 -18.00 -16.21 0.29
C GLY A 37 -19.09 -16.69 1.23
N PHE A 38 -18.96 -16.43 2.53
CA PHE A 38 -20.01 -16.71 3.48
C PHE A 38 -21.22 -15.81 3.22
N ALA A 39 -21.07 -14.48 3.12
CA ALA A 39 -22.17 -13.54 2.85
C ALA A 39 -22.97 -13.88 1.58
N GLU A 40 -22.29 -14.37 0.53
CA GLU A 40 -22.89 -14.79 -0.75
C GLU A 40 -23.46 -16.22 -0.73
N HIS A 41 -23.58 -16.85 0.44
CA HIS A 41 -24.06 -18.23 0.61
C HIS A 41 -23.22 -19.30 -0.11
N ARG A 42 -21.96 -19.01 -0.45
CA ARG A 42 -21.01 -19.98 -1.02
C ARG A 42 -20.34 -20.88 0.01
N LEU A 43 -20.43 -20.52 1.29
CA LEU A 43 -19.92 -21.29 2.43
C LEU A 43 -21.04 -21.54 3.45
N SER A 44 -21.05 -22.73 4.05
CA SER A 44 -21.83 -23.01 5.25
C SER A 44 -21.22 -22.33 6.49
N ALA A 45 -21.99 -22.13 7.56
CA ALA A 45 -21.49 -21.49 8.79
C ALA A 45 -20.35 -22.30 9.43
N ALA A 46 -20.46 -23.64 9.43
CA ALA A 46 -19.43 -24.52 9.95
C ALA A 46 -18.12 -24.45 9.14
N GLU A 47 -18.20 -24.43 7.80
CA GLU A 47 -17.02 -24.29 6.95
C GLU A 47 -16.37 -22.92 7.06
N PHE A 48 -17.18 -21.87 7.04
CA PHE A 48 -16.73 -20.49 7.23
C PHE A 48 -15.97 -20.37 8.55
N THR A 49 -16.61 -20.72 9.68
CA THR A 49 -16.03 -20.61 11.02
C THR A 49 -14.69 -21.36 11.12
N ARG A 50 -14.65 -22.64 10.69
CA ARG A 50 -13.44 -23.46 10.72
C ARG A 50 -12.30 -22.85 9.89
N THR A 51 -12.59 -22.43 8.66
CA THR A 51 -11.55 -21.91 7.75
C THR A 51 -11.12 -20.50 8.12
N TRP A 52 -12.02 -19.68 8.66
CA TRP A 52 -11.72 -18.33 9.13
C TRP A 52 -10.84 -18.37 10.38
N TYR A 53 -11.12 -19.23 11.38
CA TYR A 53 -10.22 -19.43 12.53
C TYR A 53 -8.83 -19.92 12.12
N ALA A 54 -8.74 -20.84 11.16
CA ALA A 54 -7.46 -21.29 10.64
C ALA A 54 -6.68 -20.13 10.02
N SER A 55 -7.36 -19.28 9.23
CA SER A 55 -6.77 -18.08 8.63
C SER A 55 -6.34 -17.05 9.68
N ARG A 56 -7.16 -16.77 10.69
CA ARG A 56 -6.84 -15.84 11.78
C ARG A 56 -5.62 -16.29 12.58
N ARG A 57 -5.51 -17.58 12.91
CA ARG A 57 -4.32 -18.13 13.59
C ARG A 57 -3.06 -18.00 12.73
N ALA A 58 -3.18 -18.27 11.43
CA ALA A 58 -2.06 -18.12 10.51
C ALA A 58 -1.62 -16.66 10.36
N ALA A 59 -2.58 -15.72 10.28
CA ALA A 59 -2.31 -14.28 10.32
C ALA A 59 -1.52 -13.91 11.59
N LEU A 60 -2.00 -14.35 12.76
CA LEU A 60 -1.34 -14.05 14.03
C LEU A 60 0.09 -14.60 14.11
N ALA A 61 0.31 -15.83 13.61
CA ALA A 61 1.60 -16.49 13.55
C ALA A 61 2.56 -15.84 12.54
N ALA A 62 2.04 -15.30 11.44
CA ALA A 62 2.78 -14.54 10.44
C ALA A 62 3.09 -13.09 10.90
N GLY A 63 2.63 -12.69 12.08
CA GLY A 63 2.79 -11.32 12.58
C GLY A 63 1.85 -10.32 11.91
N GLU A 64 0.87 -10.76 11.12
CA GLU A 64 -0.17 -9.89 10.59
C GLU A 64 -1.01 -9.38 11.77
N ARG A 65 -1.05 -8.06 11.91
CA ARG A 65 -1.82 -7.35 12.93
C ARG A 65 -2.65 -6.30 12.21
N PRO A 66 -3.89 -6.63 11.79
CA PRO A 66 -4.80 -5.58 11.33
C PRO A 66 -4.96 -4.54 12.44
N THR A 67 -5.13 -3.29 12.05
CA THR A 67 -5.29 -2.14 12.94
C THR A 67 -6.55 -1.34 12.60
N GLY A 68 -6.96 -0.45 13.50
CA GLY A 68 -8.12 0.42 13.30
C GLY A 68 -9.43 -0.33 13.05
N ARG A 69 -10.26 0.22 12.16
CA ARG A 69 -11.62 -0.28 11.89
C ARG A 69 -11.68 -1.73 11.43
N LEU A 70 -10.66 -2.17 10.70
CA LEU A 70 -10.53 -3.56 10.26
C LEU A 70 -10.28 -4.51 11.43
N ALA A 71 -9.42 -4.13 12.37
CA ALA A 71 -9.20 -4.91 13.58
C ALA A 71 -10.48 -5.03 14.40
N ASP A 72 -11.16 -3.89 14.62
CA ASP A 72 -12.43 -3.83 15.35
C ASP A 72 -13.50 -4.70 14.70
N ALA A 73 -13.59 -4.67 13.36
CA ALA A 73 -14.52 -5.50 12.60
C ALA A 73 -14.21 -7.00 12.71
N LEU A 74 -12.94 -7.40 12.60
CA LEU A 74 -12.52 -8.79 12.73
C LEU A 74 -12.69 -9.31 14.16
N ASP A 75 -12.50 -8.47 15.18
CA ASP A 75 -12.70 -8.82 16.58
C ASP A 75 -14.19 -8.93 16.94
N THR A 76 -15.02 -8.04 16.40
CA THR A 76 -16.49 -8.14 16.51
C THR A 76 -17.00 -9.43 15.87
N LEU A 77 -16.51 -9.76 14.67
CA LEU A 77 -16.85 -11.02 14.00
C LEU A 77 -16.40 -12.24 14.81
N PHE A 78 -15.18 -12.21 15.37
CA PHE A 78 -14.69 -13.27 16.24
C PHE A 78 -15.61 -13.48 17.46
N ALA A 79 -16.02 -12.39 18.12
CA ALA A 79 -16.95 -12.46 19.24
C ALA A 79 -18.31 -13.08 18.85
N ALA A 80 -18.84 -12.72 17.68
CA ALA A 80 -20.08 -13.30 17.17
C ALA A 80 -19.98 -14.80 16.87
N MET A 81 -18.81 -15.29 16.42
CA MET A 81 -18.60 -16.72 16.18
C MET A 81 -18.45 -17.53 17.48
N GLU A 82 -17.96 -16.93 18.56
CA GLU A 82 -17.84 -17.57 19.88
C GLU A 82 -19.16 -17.56 20.68
N ASP A 83 -20.17 -16.83 20.22
CA ASP A 83 -21.48 -16.81 20.85
C ASP A 83 -22.24 -18.12 20.59
N VAL A 84 -22.33 -18.95 21.63
CA VAL A 84 -23.02 -20.25 21.64
C VAL A 84 -24.51 -20.12 21.31
N GLY A 85 -25.09 -18.93 21.44
CA GLY A 85 -26.49 -18.63 21.11
C GLY A 85 -26.71 -18.06 19.70
N ALA A 86 -25.66 -17.72 18.96
CA ALA A 86 -25.80 -17.06 17.66
C ALA A 86 -26.33 -18.02 16.58
N THR A 87 -27.29 -17.54 15.79
CA THR A 87 -27.77 -18.27 14.61
C THR A 87 -26.89 -18.00 13.40
N ASP A 88 -27.05 -18.83 12.35
CA ASP A 88 -26.41 -18.60 11.05
C ASP A 88 -26.72 -17.20 10.48
N GLU A 89 -27.91 -16.66 10.75
CA GLU A 89 -28.30 -15.32 10.28
C GLU A 89 -27.64 -14.21 11.10
N ASP A 90 -27.49 -14.39 12.42
CA ASP A 90 -26.76 -13.45 13.27
C ASP A 90 -25.29 -13.35 12.83
N LEU A 91 -24.68 -14.51 12.54
CA LEU A 91 -23.32 -14.56 12.03
C LEU A 91 -23.20 -13.89 10.65
N ARG A 92 -24.18 -14.07 9.75
CA ARG A 92 -24.22 -13.37 8.45
C ARG A 92 -24.39 -11.86 8.62
N ALA A 93 -25.20 -11.42 9.58
CA ALA A 93 -25.37 -10.00 9.88
C ALA A 93 -24.06 -9.37 10.40
N ALA A 94 -23.34 -10.08 11.28
CA ALA A 94 -22.02 -9.66 11.73
C ALA A 94 -21.00 -9.59 10.58
N VAL A 95 -20.99 -10.59 9.70
CA VAL A 95 -20.12 -10.59 8.51
C VAL A 95 -20.43 -9.44 7.56
N ARG A 96 -21.71 -9.16 7.28
CA ARG A 96 -22.11 -8.00 6.44
C ARG A 96 -21.67 -6.69 7.08
N THR A 97 -21.92 -6.52 8.38
CA THR A 97 -21.47 -5.33 9.12
C THR A 97 -19.95 -5.15 9.01
N ALA A 98 -19.19 -6.23 9.19
CA ALA A 98 -17.73 -6.20 9.08
C ALA A 98 -17.23 -5.89 7.65
N LEU A 99 -17.91 -6.41 6.63
CA LEU A 99 -17.64 -6.08 5.23
C LEU A 99 -17.99 -4.62 4.91
N ASP A 100 -19.08 -4.08 5.47
CA ASP A 100 -19.52 -2.70 5.25
C ASP A 100 -18.64 -1.68 5.98
N THR A 101 -18.06 -2.04 7.13
CA THR A 101 -17.07 -1.20 7.84
C THR A 101 -15.75 -1.06 7.10
N THR A 102 -15.47 -1.96 6.16
CA THR A 102 -14.30 -1.87 5.29
C THR A 102 -14.74 -1.28 3.96
N PRO A 103 -14.25 -0.10 3.58
CA PRO A 103 -14.67 0.50 2.32
C PRO A 103 -14.41 -0.49 1.17
N PRO A 104 -15.30 -0.54 0.16
CA PRO A 104 -15.12 -1.42 -0.97
C PRO A 104 -13.88 -1.03 -1.80
N GLY A 105 -13.29 -2.01 -2.48
CA GLY A 105 -12.18 -1.84 -3.42
C GLY A 105 -10.78 -2.09 -2.84
N ASP A 106 -9.82 -2.27 -3.74
CA ASP A 106 -8.42 -2.54 -3.39
C ASP A 106 -7.82 -1.33 -2.62
N PRO A 107 -7.35 -1.51 -1.38
CA PRO A 107 -6.75 -0.45 -0.57
C PRO A 107 -5.56 0.21 -1.28
N ARG A 108 -4.79 -0.54 -2.07
CA ARG A 108 -3.69 -0.01 -2.88
C ARG A 108 -4.22 0.95 -3.94
N VAL A 109 -5.29 0.57 -4.64
CA VAL A 109 -5.94 1.42 -5.66
C VAL A 109 -6.42 2.73 -5.04
N ARG A 110 -7.00 2.68 -3.85
CA ARG A 110 -7.45 3.87 -3.13
C ARG A 110 -6.30 4.77 -2.69
N LEU A 111 -5.23 4.19 -2.14
CA LEU A 111 -4.03 4.94 -1.76
C LEU A 111 -3.42 5.65 -2.98
N ILE A 112 -3.26 4.92 -4.09
CA ILE A 112 -2.77 5.48 -5.35
C ILE A 112 -3.69 6.62 -5.82
N ALA A 113 -5.01 6.42 -5.76
CA ALA A 113 -5.99 7.46 -6.08
C ALA A 113 -5.88 8.70 -5.19
N ALA A 114 -5.70 8.52 -3.87
CA ALA A 114 -5.53 9.59 -2.90
C ALA A 114 -4.25 10.41 -3.16
N CYS A 115 -3.21 9.79 -3.74
CA CYS A 115 -2.00 10.47 -4.19
C CYS A 115 -2.22 11.37 -5.43
N GLY A 116 -3.43 11.42 -6.00
CA GLY A 116 -3.68 12.10 -7.27
C GLY A 116 -3.16 11.31 -8.47
N LEU A 117 -3.09 9.99 -8.36
CA LEU A 117 -2.72 9.09 -9.46
C LEU A 117 -3.92 8.28 -9.91
N THR A 118 -3.99 7.90 -11.19
CA THR A 118 -4.99 6.94 -11.65
C THR A 118 -4.32 5.59 -11.91
N PRO A 119 -4.66 4.53 -11.17
CA PRO A 119 -4.19 3.19 -11.50
C PRO A 119 -4.82 2.73 -12.82
N LEU A 120 -4.01 2.06 -13.63
CA LEU A 120 -4.37 1.57 -14.95
C LEU A 120 -4.23 0.04 -15.00
N PRO A 121 -4.85 -0.63 -15.99
CA PRO A 121 -4.58 -2.03 -16.25
C PRO A 121 -3.08 -2.28 -16.44
N PRO A 122 -2.56 -3.44 -16.01
CA PRO A 122 -1.14 -3.77 -16.18
C PRO A 122 -0.74 -3.76 -17.65
N LEU A 123 0.52 -3.39 -17.93
CA LEU A 123 1.09 -3.45 -19.27
C LEU A 123 1.15 -4.92 -19.77
N PRO A 124 1.13 -5.14 -21.09
CA PRO A 124 1.49 -6.44 -21.67
C PRO A 124 2.89 -6.87 -21.20
N PRO A 125 3.21 -8.18 -21.21
CA PRO A 125 4.43 -8.71 -20.63
C PRO A 125 5.68 -8.33 -21.45
N ALA A 126 6.17 -7.11 -21.26
CA ALA A 126 7.60 -6.85 -21.18
C ALA A 126 7.92 -6.85 -19.69
N ALA A 127 8.69 -7.81 -19.20
CA ALA A 127 8.93 -7.94 -17.77
C ALA A 127 9.82 -6.76 -17.30
N PRO A 128 9.27 -5.75 -16.58
CA PRO A 128 10.14 -4.80 -15.88
C PRO A 128 11.03 -5.59 -14.90
N PRO A 129 12.19 -5.04 -14.49
CA PRO A 129 12.95 -5.65 -13.41
C PRO A 129 12.05 -5.80 -12.17
N PRO A 130 12.19 -6.88 -11.39
CA PRO A 130 11.45 -7.02 -10.13
C PRO A 130 11.71 -5.80 -9.23
N PRO A 131 10.69 -5.25 -8.53
CA PRO A 131 10.87 -4.10 -7.65
C PRO A 131 12.00 -4.31 -6.63
N LEU A 132 12.13 -5.53 -6.11
CA LEU A 132 13.18 -5.90 -5.16
C LEU A 132 14.60 -5.64 -5.70
N ALA A 133 14.85 -5.87 -6.99
CA ALA A 133 16.15 -5.62 -7.60
C ALA A 133 16.50 -4.12 -7.63
N LEU A 134 15.49 -3.25 -7.75
CA LEU A 134 15.67 -1.79 -7.70
C LEU A 134 15.83 -1.30 -6.26
N TRP A 135 15.05 -1.84 -5.32
CA TRP A 135 15.20 -1.54 -3.89
C TRP A 135 16.60 -1.89 -3.38
N GLN A 136 17.14 -3.04 -3.77
CA GLN A 136 18.51 -3.44 -3.41
C GLN A 136 19.57 -2.44 -3.90
N ARG A 137 19.34 -1.79 -5.05
CA ARG A 137 20.23 -0.74 -5.55
C ARG A 137 20.03 0.59 -4.83
N ALA A 138 18.79 0.93 -4.49
CA ALA A 138 18.48 2.15 -3.75
C ALA A 138 19.02 2.10 -2.31
N ALA A 139 19.01 0.92 -1.69
CA ALA A 139 19.50 0.68 -0.33
C ALA A 139 20.97 0.19 -0.28
N ALA A 140 21.69 0.22 -1.41
CA ALA A 140 23.10 -0.17 -1.43
C ALA A 140 23.94 0.83 -0.63
N PHE A 141 25.00 0.35 0.03
CA PHE A 141 25.89 1.21 0.82
C PHE A 141 26.54 2.32 -0.04
N GLU A 142 26.80 2.04 -1.31
CA GLU A 142 27.38 2.98 -2.27
C GLU A 142 26.33 3.87 -2.97
N ALA A 143 25.05 3.77 -2.59
CA ALA A 143 24.01 4.58 -3.19
C ALA A 143 24.26 6.07 -2.90
N VAL A 144 24.25 6.89 -3.94
CA VAL A 144 24.42 8.35 -3.82
C VAL A 144 23.13 9.02 -4.28
N PRO A 145 22.52 9.89 -3.45
CA PRO A 145 21.31 10.58 -3.83
C PRO A 145 21.60 11.54 -4.98
N THR A 146 20.71 11.57 -5.98
CA THR A 146 20.75 12.59 -7.02
C THR A 146 20.24 13.92 -6.48
N ARG A 147 19.31 13.87 -5.53
CA ARG A 147 18.85 15.00 -4.73
C ARG A 147 18.54 14.55 -3.31
N THR A 148 18.68 15.46 -2.36
CA THR A 148 18.25 15.28 -0.98
C THR A 148 17.25 16.37 -0.60
N VAL A 149 16.34 16.04 0.31
CA VAL A 149 15.45 16.99 0.98
C VAL A 149 15.61 16.79 2.48
N PRO A 150 16.14 17.79 3.21
CA PRO A 150 16.30 17.67 4.66
C PRO A 150 14.98 17.49 5.39
N LEU A 151 14.94 16.55 6.34
CA LEU A 151 13.75 16.27 7.16
C LEU A 151 13.38 17.44 8.08
N ASP A 152 14.34 18.29 8.44
CA ASP A 152 14.13 19.47 9.28
C ASP A 152 13.55 20.68 8.53
N THR A 153 13.40 20.58 7.20
CA THR A 153 12.79 21.62 6.38
C THR A 153 11.29 21.71 6.66
N PRO A 154 10.69 22.91 6.68
CA PRO A 154 9.23 23.04 6.77
C PRO A 154 8.54 22.30 5.62
N ASP A 155 7.68 21.33 5.96
CA ASP A 155 6.96 20.46 5.01
C ASP A 155 7.90 19.69 4.04
N PRO A 156 8.67 18.71 4.56
CA PRO A 156 9.62 17.95 3.75
C PRO A 156 8.90 17.12 2.66
N ALA A 157 7.64 16.74 2.89
CA ALA A 157 6.82 16.03 1.92
C ALA A 157 6.58 16.86 0.64
N ALA A 158 6.12 18.11 0.80
CA ALA A 158 5.89 18.99 -0.35
C ALA A 158 7.20 19.35 -1.08
N GLY A 159 8.30 19.50 -0.34
CA GLY A 159 9.64 19.65 -0.90
C GLY A 159 10.04 18.45 -1.77
N THR A 160 9.80 17.25 -1.26
CA THR A 160 10.08 15.97 -1.91
C THR A 160 9.25 15.79 -3.17
N ASP A 161 7.94 16.02 -3.12
CA ASP A 161 7.05 15.92 -4.29
C ASP A 161 7.51 16.84 -5.43
N ARG A 162 7.91 18.07 -5.10
CA ARG A 162 8.43 19.02 -6.09
C ARG A 162 9.77 18.57 -6.67
N ALA A 163 10.68 18.10 -5.82
CA ALA A 163 12.00 17.61 -6.23
C ALA A 163 11.87 16.36 -7.12
N TRP A 164 10.97 15.44 -6.75
CA TRP A 164 10.67 14.22 -7.48
C TRP A 164 10.07 14.52 -8.85
N LEU A 165 9.06 15.40 -8.93
CA LEU A 165 8.43 15.75 -10.20
C LEU A 165 9.42 16.43 -11.16
N GLN A 166 10.29 17.31 -10.65
CA GLN A 166 11.33 17.93 -11.46
C GLN A 166 12.32 16.87 -11.97
N LEU A 167 12.77 15.96 -11.10
CA LEU A 167 13.69 14.89 -11.49
C LEU A 167 13.05 13.96 -12.53
N ALA A 168 11.83 13.47 -12.28
CA ALA A 168 11.05 12.61 -13.16
C ALA A 168 10.88 13.18 -14.57
N ARG A 169 10.61 14.48 -14.68
CA ARG A 169 10.52 15.16 -15.98
C ARG A 169 11.88 15.26 -16.67
N SER A 170 12.93 15.60 -15.93
CA SER A 170 14.27 15.78 -16.50
C SER A 170 14.94 14.47 -16.94
N THR A 171 14.55 13.33 -16.36
CA THR A 171 15.14 12.01 -16.63
C THR A 171 14.28 11.15 -17.56
N GLY A 172 13.13 11.65 -18.01
CA GLY A 172 12.23 10.91 -18.91
C GLY A 172 11.52 9.74 -18.24
N LEU A 173 11.17 9.85 -16.95
CA LEU A 173 10.40 8.82 -16.25
C LEU A 173 9.03 8.58 -16.89
N PHE A 174 8.35 9.67 -17.28
CA PHE A 174 7.00 9.62 -17.83
C PHE A 174 6.99 9.23 -19.30
N ALA A 175 6.05 8.36 -19.68
CA ALA A 175 5.62 8.21 -21.07
C ALA A 175 4.85 9.47 -21.55
N PRO A 176 4.59 9.63 -22.86
CA PRO A 176 3.89 10.80 -23.40
C PRO A 176 2.52 11.08 -22.76
N ASP A 177 1.82 10.06 -22.29
CA ASP A 177 0.51 10.17 -21.61
C ASP A 177 0.63 10.29 -20.08
N SER A 178 1.81 10.68 -19.57
CA SER A 178 2.13 10.83 -18.15
C SER A 178 2.04 9.53 -17.34
N THR A 179 2.19 8.37 -17.98
CA THR A 179 2.20 7.08 -17.30
C THR A 179 3.57 6.61 -16.88
N PHE A 180 3.61 5.84 -15.80
CA PHE A 180 4.79 5.19 -15.24
C PHE A 180 4.38 4.01 -14.35
N LEU A 181 5.34 3.16 -14.00
CA LEU A 181 5.15 2.05 -13.06
C LEU A 181 5.50 2.51 -11.65
N LEU A 182 4.63 2.23 -10.68
CA LEU A 182 4.79 2.58 -9.28
C LEU A 182 4.88 1.32 -8.42
N HIS A 183 5.86 1.30 -7.51
CA HIS A 183 5.96 0.34 -6.43
C HIS A 183 6.11 1.08 -5.10
N ILE A 184 5.45 0.61 -4.05
CA ILE A 184 5.40 1.28 -2.74
C ILE A 184 6.18 0.41 -1.75
N GLY A 185 7.21 0.97 -1.12
CA GLY A 185 8.12 0.25 -0.22
C GLY A 185 7.57 0.05 1.19
N ALA A 186 6.65 0.91 1.60
CA ALA A 186 6.10 0.96 2.95
C ALA A 186 5.49 -0.37 3.44
N ARG A 187 5.38 -0.51 4.77
CA ARG A 187 5.09 -1.78 5.45
C ARG A 187 3.87 -2.49 4.86
N GLY A 188 4.13 -3.68 4.31
CA GLY A 188 3.12 -4.57 3.73
C GLY A 188 2.88 -4.40 2.22
N LEU A 189 3.07 -3.20 1.66
CA LEU A 189 2.91 -2.94 0.21
C LEU A 189 4.13 -3.39 -0.61
N GLY A 190 5.31 -3.48 0.02
CA GLY A 190 6.57 -3.85 -0.64
C GLY A 190 6.59 -5.22 -1.32
N ARG A 191 5.64 -6.11 -0.98
CA ARG A 191 5.49 -7.44 -1.58
C ARG A 191 4.72 -7.45 -2.90
N LEU A 192 4.02 -6.37 -3.22
CA LEU A 192 3.21 -6.31 -4.43
C LEU A 192 4.07 -5.94 -5.63
N ASP A 193 3.69 -6.39 -6.82
CA ASP A 193 4.39 -6.06 -8.07
C ASP A 193 4.08 -4.62 -8.52
N TRP A 194 4.70 -4.14 -9.59
CA TRP A 194 4.44 -2.84 -10.20
C TRP A 194 2.96 -2.56 -10.46
N THR A 195 2.52 -1.32 -10.23
CA THR A 195 1.23 -0.82 -10.74
C THR A 195 1.47 0.23 -11.80
N LEU A 196 0.88 0.04 -12.97
CA LEU A 196 0.83 1.10 -13.96
C LEU A 196 -0.09 2.21 -13.46
N VAL A 197 0.41 3.43 -13.43
CA VAL A 197 -0.33 4.61 -12.98
C VAL A 197 -0.19 5.75 -13.98
N ARG A 198 -1.18 6.64 -14.01
CA ARG A 198 -1.10 7.94 -14.66
C ARG A 198 -0.96 9.04 -13.61
N HIS A 199 0.02 9.92 -13.81
CA HIS A 199 0.23 11.10 -12.99
C HIS A 199 -0.73 12.24 -13.37
N HIS A 200 -1.32 12.92 -12.39
CA HIS A 200 -2.08 14.16 -12.59
C HIS A 200 -1.40 15.37 -11.96
N PRO A 201 -1.64 16.60 -12.48
CA PRO A 201 -1.17 17.81 -11.82
C PRO A 201 -1.64 17.88 -10.36
N GLY A 202 -0.71 18.19 -9.45
CA GLY A 202 -1.01 18.26 -8.01
C GLY A 202 -0.97 16.93 -7.28
N ALA A 203 -0.51 15.84 -7.93
CA ALA A 203 -0.25 14.59 -7.24
C ALA A 203 0.75 14.78 -6.08
N ARG A 204 0.50 14.08 -4.97
CA ARG A 204 1.23 14.17 -3.70
C ARG A 204 1.67 12.78 -3.26
N LEU A 205 2.79 12.33 -3.79
CA LEU A 205 3.29 10.97 -3.57
C LEU A 205 4.00 10.90 -2.22
N ALA A 206 4.95 11.79 -1.96
CA ALA A 206 5.76 11.76 -0.75
C ALA A 206 4.91 11.96 0.52
N ALA A 207 3.84 12.74 0.43
CA ALA A 207 2.94 12.93 1.58
C ALA A 207 2.17 11.67 1.98
N LEU A 208 2.05 10.68 1.09
CA LEU A 208 1.10 9.57 1.24
C LEU A 208 1.71 8.18 1.02
N LEU A 209 2.81 8.06 0.29
CA LEU A 209 3.47 6.79 -0.05
C LEU A 209 4.66 6.52 0.89
N GLY A 210 4.37 6.23 2.15
CA GLY A 210 5.36 6.02 3.20
C GLY A 210 4.68 5.80 4.55
N ASP A 211 5.38 5.21 5.53
CA ASP A 211 4.81 4.95 6.86
C ASP A 211 4.35 6.25 7.56
N HIS A 212 5.00 7.38 7.22
CA HIS A 212 4.65 8.71 7.65
C HIS A 212 4.95 9.72 6.52
N PRO A 213 4.31 10.92 6.49
CA PRO A 213 4.62 11.93 5.48
C PRO A 213 6.08 12.40 5.43
N ASP A 214 6.84 12.23 6.52
CA ASP A 214 8.29 12.49 6.56
C ASP A 214 9.14 11.25 6.23
N GLN A 215 8.50 10.11 5.94
CA GLN A 215 9.14 8.83 5.63
C GLN A 215 8.62 8.24 4.31
N PRO A 216 8.65 8.98 3.18
CA PRO A 216 8.24 8.44 1.91
C PRO A 216 9.18 7.30 1.46
N GLU A 217 8.56 6.24 0.95
CA GLU A 217 9.25 5.05 0.43
C GLU A 217 8.51 4.49 -0.77
N PHE A 218 9.00 4.82 -1.97
CA PHE A 218 8.46 4.27 -3.22
C PHE A 218 9.50 4.25 -4.35
N LEU A 219 9.25 3.38 -5.33
CA LEU A 219 9.96 3.34 -6.60
C LEU A 219 9.02 3.76 -7.73
N ALA A 220 9.57 4.48 -8.69
CA ALA A 220 8.94 4.74 -9.97
C ALA A 220 9.84 4.23 -11.09
N LEU A 221 9.27 3.57 -12.09
CA LEU A 221 9.98 3.05 -13.26
C LEU A 221 9.28 3.51 -14.54
N SER A 222 10.04 3.97 -15.52
CA SER A 222 9.49 4.33 -16.82
C SER A 222 8.91 3.09 -17.53
N PRO A 223 7.81 3.20 -18.31
CA PRO A 223 7.21 2.03 -18.96
C PRO A 223 8.16 1.28 -19.92
N ASN A 224 9.19 1.96 -20.43
CA ASN A 224 10.24 1.37 -21.27
C ASN A 224 11.41 0.76 -20.46
N GLY A 225 11.36 0.81 -19.14
CA GLY A 225 12.37 0.26 -18.24
C GLY A 225 13.73 0.96 -18.26
N ARG A 226 13.85 2.18 -18.80
CA ARG A 226 15.16 2.87 -18.98
C ARG A 226 15.52 3.82 -17.84
N THR A 227 14.55 4.27 -17.07
CA THR A 227 14.72 5.25 -16.00
C THR A 227 13.96 4.76 -14.79
N ALA A 228 14.62 4.66 -13.64
CA ALA A 228 13.92 4.47 -12.38
C ALA A 228 14.30 5.56 -11.38
N LEU A 229 13.32 5.99 -10.59
CA LEU A 229 13.54 6.87 -9.45
C LEU A 229 13.17 6.14 -8.17
N ALA A 230 14.05 6.18 -7.18
CA ALA A 230 13.73 5.75 -5.83
C ALA A 230 13.58 6.97 -4.92
N VAL A 231 12.62 6.90 -4.01
CA VAL A 231 12.50 7.81 -2.87
C VAL A 231 12.62 6.96 -1.62
N THR A 232 13.65 7.24 -0.82
CA THR A 232 13.90 6.60 0.48
C THR A 232 14.05 7.67 1.55
N THR A 233 13.85 7.27 2.80
CA THR A 233 14.15 8.12 3.95
C THR A 233 15.36 7.56 4.67
N GLU A 234 16.41 8.37 4.74
CA GLU A 234 17.62 8.09 5.49
C GLU A 234 17.64 8.97 6.76
N GLU A 235 18.58 8.71 7.67
CA GLU A 235 18.59 9.21 9.06
C GLU A 235 18.24 10.71 9.23
N TYR A 236 18.59 11.57 8.26
CA TYR A 236 18.33 13.01 8.32
C TYR A 236 17.69 13.61 7.06
N ASP A 237 17.60 12.84 5.97
CA ASP A 237 17.24 13.35 4.65
C ASP A 237 16.33 12.36 3.92
N ILE A 238 15.41 12.89 3.12
CA ILE A 238 14.73 12.13 2.08
C ILE A 238 15.63 12.11 0.85
N TRP A 239 16.01 10.92 0.41
CA TRP A 239 16.89 10.70 -0.73
C TRP A 239 16.08 10.41 -1.98
N LEU A 240 16.41 11.13 -3.06
CA LEU A 240 15.88 10.87 -4.39
C LEU A 240 17.01 10.34 -5.27
N LEU A 241 16.93 9.07 -5.64
CA LEU A 241 17.94 8.40 -6.45
C LEU A 241 17.45 8.24 -7.88
N HIS A 242 18.26 8.68 -8.85
CA HIS A 242 18.08 8.32 -10.24
C HIS A 242 18.90 7.07 -10.56
N LEU A 243 18.20 5.98 -10.87
CA LEU A 243 18.79 4.70 -11.21
C LEU A 243 18.67 4.49 -12.73
N THR A 244 19.73 3.96 -13.33
CA THR A 244 19.76 3.59 -14.75
C THR A 244 20.17 2.13 -14.94
N PRO A 245 19.77 1.48 -16.06
CA PRO A 245 20.20 0.13 -16.41
C PRO A 245 21.75 0.05 -16.51
N PRO A 246 22.31 -1.17 -16.51
CA PRO A 246 21.63 -2.47 -16.51
C PRO A 246 20.96 -2.78 -15.17
N TRP A 247 19.80 -3.44 -15.23
CA TRP A 247 19.15 -4.01 -14.06
C TRP A 247 19.69 -5.41 -13.81
N PRO A 248 19.78 -5.87 -12.55
CA PRO A 248 19.99 -7.28 -12.26
C PRO A 248 18.91 -8.09 -13.00
N GLY A 249 19.33 -9.10 -13.76
CA GLY A 249 18.39 -10.03 -14.37
C GLY A 249 17.61 -10.83 -13.30
N PRO A 250 16.49 -11.47 -13.65
CA PRO A 250 15.86 -12.42 -12.75
C PRO A 250 16.87 -13.54 -12.44
N HIS A 251 17.28 -13.64 -11.18
CA HIS A 251 18.07 -14.76 -10.67
C HIS A 251 17.17 -15.96 -10.38
#